data_AF-A0ABD7Z9A7-F1
#
_entry.id   AF-A0ABD7Z9A7-F1
#
_cell.length_a   1.000
_cell.length_b   1.000
_cell.length_c   1.000
_cell.angle_alpha   90.00
_cell.angle_beta   90.00
_cell.angle_gamma   90.00
#
_symmetry.space_group_name_H-M   'P 1'
#
loop_
_entity.id
_entity.type
_entity.pdbx_description
1 polymer ?
#
loop_
_entity_poly.entity_id
_entity_poly.type
_entity_poly.pdbx_seq_one_letter_code
_entity_poly.pdbx_strand_id
1 'polypeptide(L)'
;MMRNLHFEISRLSKFFGSLNLTTMVLQLLFLYFFALVGRFDRSDDSNILTHPNVILALATTGTMCALAIYGTVVACQVLVGNYVGTNKSQTYLLPVGRKSLFYTKLAAFSLVVASAMIVGLFIANLVFNILESLFQLMTEQPTGILDLLTSVFAGTFLTIAIILLSSFIGIKLNGKVKSMIASIVLVVLFSNLAAITMMSSKFITLIVAVVSMVIVILVGLTMGNGIENDEVL
;
A
#
# COMPACT_ATOMS: atom_id res chain seq x y z
N MET A 1 -13.30 -13.76 -18.26
CA MET A 1 -12.46 -12.90 -17.42
C MET A 1 -13.21 -12.39 -16.18
N MET A 2 -14.35 -11.69 -16.32
CA MET A 2 -15.10 -11.14 -15.17
C MET A 2 -15.57 -12.17 -14.13
N ARG A 3 -16.03 -13.36 -14.55
CA ARG A 3 -16.45 -14.43 -13.61
C ARG A 3 -15.32 -14.91 -12.70
N ASN A 4 -14.11 -15.04 -13.23
CA ASN A 4 -12.94 -15.47 -12.47
C ASN A 4 -12.46 -14.36 -11.52
N LEU A 5 -12.57 -13.09 -11.94
CA LEU A 5 -12.25 -11.95 -11.10
C LEU A 5 -13.19 -11.86 -9.88
N HIS A 6 -14.50 -11.99 -10.09
CA HIS A 6 -15.48 -11.96 -9.01
C HIS A 6 -15.25 -13.08 -7.99
N PHE A 7 -14.92 -14.28 -8.47
CA PHE A 7 -14.56 -15.41 -7.60
C PHE A 7 -13.32 -15.11 -6.74
N GLU A 8 -12.24 -14.59 -7.34
CA GLU A 8 -11.01 -14.26 -6.60
C GLU A 8 -11.25 -13.11 -5.60
N ILE A 9 -12.06 -12.10 -5.96
CA ILE A 9 -12.44 -11.02 -5.04
C ILE A 9 -13.23 -11.58 -3.85
N SER A 10 -14.23 -12.43 -4.09
CA SER A 10 -15.01 -13.06 -3.02
C SER A 10 -14.13 -13.86 -2.07
N ARG A 11 -13.16 -14.61 -2.60
CA ARG A 11 -12.18 -15.34 -1.79
C ARG A 11 -11.31 -14.41 -0.94
N LEU A 12 -10.86 -13.29 -1.51
CA LEU A 12 -9.98 -12.31 -0.86
C LEU A 12 -10.71 -11.34 0.09
N SER A 13 -12.04 -11.21 -0.04
CA SER A 13 -12.86 -10.31 0.77
C SER A 13 -12.74 -10.57 2.28
N LYS A 14 -12.39 -11.79 2.69
CA LYS A 14 -12.11 -12.14 4.09
C LYS A 14 -10.95 -11.32 4.68
N PHE A 15 -9.99 -10.92 3.86
CA PHE A 15 -8.87 -10.07 4.29
C PHE A 15 -9.24 -8.58 4.36
N PHE A 16 -10.32 -8.17 3.69
CA PHE A 16 -10.73 -6.76 3.63
C PHE A 16 -10.92 -6.15 5.02
N GLY A 17 -11.69 -6.81 5.89
CA GLY A 17 -11.98 -6.31 7.23
C GLY A 17 -10.71 -6.16 8.07
N SER A 18 -9.81 -7.16 8.01
CA SER A 18 -8.55 -7.12 8.75
C SER A 18 -7.61 -6.03 8.22
N LEU A 19 -7.44 -5.91 6.91
CA LEU A 19 -6.62 -4.87 6.28
C LEU A 19 -7.15 -3.46 6.54
N ASN A 20 -8.47 -3.28 6.46
CA ASN A 20 -9.10 -2.00 6.72
C ASN A 20 -8.91 -1.58 8.18
N LEU A 21 -9.16 -2.49 9.13
CA LEU A 21 -9.00 -2.23 10.55
C LEU A 21 -7.54 -1.90 10.91
N THR A 22 -6.58 -2.67 10.40
CA THR A 22 -5.15 -2.40 10.65
C THR A 22 -4.72 -1.07 10.05
N THR A 23 -5.18 -0.74 8.84
CA THR A 23 -4.93 0.57 8.21
C THR A 23 -5.45 1.70 9.07
N MET A 24 -6.70 1.60 9.53
CA MET A 24 -7.35 2.63 10.33
C MET A 24 -6.63 2.85 11.67
N VAL A 25 -6.31 1.76 12.37
CA VAL A 25 -5.63 1.81 13.67
C VAL A 25 -4.22 2.39 13.53
N LEU A 26 -3.44 1.93 12.54
CA LEU A 26 -2.08 2.43 12.31
C LEU A 26 -2.08 3.92 11.95
N GLN A 27 -2.98 4.33 11.06
CA GLN A 27 -3.07 5.73 10.65
C GLN A 27 -3.44 6.64 11.81
N LEU A 28 -4.45 6.28 12.62
CA LEU A 28 -4.80 7.05 13.82
C LEU A 28 -3.65 7.08 14.83
N LEU A 29 -2.99 5.95 15.06
CA LEU A 29 -1.86 5.86 15.99
C LEU A 29 -0.74 6.82 15.55
N PHE A 30 -0.34 6.80 14.28
CA PHE A 30 0.71 7.71 13.81
C PHE A 30 0.27 9.17 13.80
N LEU A 31 -0.96 9.49 13.39
CA LEU A 31 -1.47 10.86 13.44
C LEU A 31 -1.42 11.43 14.85
N TYR A 32 -1.93 10.70 15.84
CA TYR A 32 -1.88 11.14 17.24
C TYR A 32 -0.48 11.17 17.81
N PHE A 33 0.38 10.20 17.45
CA PHE A 33 1.78 10.21 17.87
C PHE A 33 2.48 11.48 17.41
N PHE A 34 2.40 11.82 16.11
CA PHE A 34 3.06 13.02 15.59
C PHE A 34 2.42 14.32 16.07
N ALA A 35 1.10 14.37 16.24
CA ALA A 35 0.42 15.54 16.83
C ALA A 35 0.81 15.77 18.29
N LEU A 36 0.92 14.70 19.07
CA LEU A 36 1.33 14.77 20.47
C LEU A 36 2.79 15.18 20.60
N VAL A 37 3.69 14.61 19.79
CA VAL A 37 5.11 15.02 19.74
C VAL A 37 5.22 16.49 19.36
N GLY A 38 4.54 16.94 18.31
CA GLY A 38 4.55 18.35 17.89
C GLY A 38 4.02 19.32 18.94
N ARG A 39 3.11 18.88 19.82
CA ARG A 39 2.62 19.69 20.94
C ARG A 39 3.65 19.84 22.07
N PHE A 40 4.41 18.78 22.36
CA PHE A 40 5.40 18.78 23.44
C PHE A 40 6.74 19.38 23.03
N ASP A 41 7.08 19.34 21.75
CA ASP A 41 8.35 19.87 21.20
C ASP A 41 8.37 21.40 21.03
N ARG A 42 7.62 22.16 21.84
CA ARG A 42 7.41 23.62 21.71
C ARG A 42 8.66 24.51 21.94
N SER A 43 9.87 23.95 21.87
CA SER A 43 11.12 24.70 21.83
C SER A 43 11.37 25.25 20.43
N ASP A 44 11.33 26.59 20.33
CA ASP A 44 11.67 27.45 19.20
C ASP A 44 10.72 27.46 17.97
N ASP A 45 10.63 28.65 17.36
CA ASP A 45 9.72 29.10 16.28
C ASP A 45 9.83 28.31 14.94
N SER A 46 10.55 27.19 14.91
CA SER A 46 10.84 26.41 13.69
C SER A 46 10.40 24.95 13.77
N ASN A 47 9.36 24.62 14.53
CA ASN A 47 8.90 23.24 14.67
C ASN A 47 8.11 22.75 13.46
N ILE A 48 8.74 21.91 12.64
CA ILE A 48 8.12 21.28 11.46
C ILE A 48 6.87 20.44 11.80
N LEU A 49 6.79 19.95 13.05
CA LEU A 49 5.71 19.10 13.55
C LEU A 49 4.50 19.86 14.09
N THR A 50 4.47 21.20 13.97
CA THR A 50 3.24 21.97 14.23
C THR A 50 2.31 22.03 13.03
N HIS A 51 2.84 21.77 11.82
CA HIS A 51 2.09 21.86 10.57
C HIS A 51 1.27 20.58 10.29
N PRO A 52 -0.05 20.70 10.05
CA PRO A 52 -0.95 19.56 9.89
C PRO A 52 -0.66 18.74 8.64
N ASN A 53 -0.14 19.37 7.58
CA ASN A 53 0.26 18.67 6.35
C ASN A 53 1.50 17.78 6.57
N VAL A 54 2.44 18.22 7.41
CA VAL A 54 3.65 17.45 7.75
C VAL A 54 3.26 16.23 8.57
N ILE A 55 2.38 16.41 9.56
CA ILE A 55 1.85 15.31 10.38
C ILE A 55 1.14 14.28 9.51
N LEU A 56 0.26 14.74 8.61
CA LEU A 56 -0.44 13.86 7.68
C LEU A 56 0.53 13.08 6.79
N ALA A 57 1.54 13.76 6.22
CA ALA A 57 2.56 13.15 5.37
C ALA A 57 3.36 12.07 6.12
N LEU A 58 3.84 12.37 7.33
CA LEU A 58 4.59 11.43 8.17
C LEU A 58 3.74 10.24 8.60
N ALA A 59 2.50 10.50 9.03
CA ALA A 59 1.60 9.45 9.46
C ALA A 59 1.25 8.50 8.31
N THR A 60 0.90 9.04 7.13
CA THR A 60 0.63 8.22 5.96
C THR A 60 1.87 7.45 5.49
N THR A 61 3.06 8.04 5.58
CA THR A 61 4.32 7.35 5.27
C THR A 61 4.58 6.19 6.25
N GLY A 62 4.37 6.41 7.56
CA GLY A 62 4.50 5.36 8.58
C GLY A 62 3.51 4.21 8.36
N THR A 63 2.25 4.54 8.09
CA THR A 63 1.20 3.57 7.77
C THR A 63 1.53 2.78 6.50
N MET A 64 2.02 3.45 5.45
CA MET A 64 2.50 2.82 4.22
C MET A 64 3.60 1.80 4.51
N CYS A 65 4.60 2.14 5.34
CA CYS A 65 5.70 1.23 5.66
C CYS A 65 5.19 -0.06 6.32
N ALA A 66 4.36 0.07 7.34
CA ALA A 66 3.80 -1.07 8.06
C ALA A 66 2.89 -1.93 7.16
N LEU A 67 2.01 -1.29 6.39
CA LEU A 67 1.10 -1.98 5.48
C LEU A 67 1.79 -2.60 4.28
N ALA A 68 2.89 -2.03 3.79
CA ALA A 68 3.67 -2.64 2.71
C ALA A 68 4.26 -3.99 3.15
N ILE A 69 4.78 -4.08 4.37
CA ILE A 69 5.30 -5.33 4.92
C ILE A 69 4.15 -6.32 5.15
N TYR A 70 3.11 -5.91 5.88
CA TYR A 70 1.95 -6.76 6.17
C TYR A 70 1.25 -7.24 4.90
N GLY A 71 1.00 -6.34 3.95
CA GLY A 71 0.41 -6.64 2.66
C GLY A 71 1.28 -7.57 1.81
N THR A 72 2.61 -7.49 1.92
CA THR A 72 3.52 -8.46 1.27
C THR A 72 3.38 -9.85 1.90
N VAL A 73 3.21 -9.95 3.22
CA VAL A 73 2.94 -11.24 3.88
C VAL A 73 1.64 -11.85 3.36
N VAL A 74 0.58 -11.07 3.25
CA VAL A 74 -0.69 -11.53 2.65
C VAL A 74 -0.48 -11.94 1.19
N ALA A 75 0.23 -11.13 0.40
CA ALA A 75 0.57 -11.46 -0.99
C ALA A 75 1.38 -12.77 -1.09
N CYS A 76 2.25 -13.06 -0.12
CA CYS A 76 2.99 -14.32 -0.08
C CYS A 76 2.08 -15.55 0.09
N GLN A 77 0.96 -15.40 0.80
CA GLN A 77 -0.01 -16.46 1.02
C GLN A 77 -0.94 -16.66 -0.17
N VAL A 78 -1.39 -15.57 -0.80
CA VAL A 78 -2.47 -15.61 -1.81
C VAL A 78 -2.01 -15.47 -3.26
N LEU A 79 -0.85 -14.85 -3.49
CA LEU A 79 -0.31 -14.57 -4.81
C LEU A 79 1.01 -15.33 -5.04
N VAL A 80 2.10 -14.94 -4.38
CA VAL A 80 3.45 -15.52 -4.60
C VAL A 80 3.46 -17.02 -4.34
N GLY A 81 2.75 -17.47 -3.31
CA GLY A 81 2.68 -18.88 -2.95
C GLY A 81 2.09 -19.81 -4.01
N ASN A 82 1.36 -19.28 -5.00
CA ASN A 82 0.84 -20.07 -6.11
C ASN A 82 1.86 -20.23 -7.25
N TYR A 83 2.87 -19.35 -7.32
CA TYR A 83 3.85 -19.30 -8.41
C TYR A 83 5.25 -19.73 -7.97
N VAL A 84 5.40 -20.29 -6.77
CA VAL A 84 6.68 -20.73 -6.20
C VAL A 84 6.59 -22.20 -5.77
N GLY A 85 7.64 -22.97 -6.07
CA GLY A 85 7.78 -24.36 -5.64
C GLY A 85 6.76 -25.29 -6.30
N THR A 86 6.32 -26.32 -5.56
CA THR A 86 5.39 -27.35 -6.04
C THR A 86 3.99 -26.82 -6.36
N ASN A 87 3.59 -25.69 -5.79
CA ASN A 87 2.31 -25.06 -6.09
C ASN A 87 2.27 -24.43 -7.50
N LYS A 88 3.45 -24.12 -8.07
CA LYS A 88 3.57 -23.56 -9.42
C LYS A 88 3.03 -24.52 -10.47
N SER A 89 3.44 -25.79 -10.42
CA SER A 89 2.97 -26.82 -11.36
C SER A 89 1.46 -27.05 -11.23
N GLN A 90 0.94 -27.13 -10.00
CA GLN A 90 -0.50 -27.24 -9.75
C GLN A 90 -1.29 -26.06 -10.33
N THR A 91 -0.77 -24.84 -10.18
CA THR A 91 -1.40 -23.63 -10.73
C THR A 91 -1.36 -23.63 -12.26
N TYR A 92 -0.30 -24.17 -12.87
CA TYR A 92 -0.13 -24.23 -14.32
C TYR A 92 -1.00 -25.31 -14.99
N LEU A 93 -1.49 -26.29 -14.23
CA LEU A 93 -2.41 -27.35 -14.69
C LEU A 93 -3.88 -26.91 -14.72
N LEU A 94 -4.22 -25.74 -14.16
CA LEU A 94 -5.60 -25.25 -14.19
C LEU A 94 -6.05 -25.02 -15.64
N PRO A 95 -7.32 -25.32 -15.99
CA PRO A 95 -7.86 -25.18 -17.35
C PRO A 95 -8.17 -23.72 -17.70
N VAL A 96 -7.25 -22.82 -17.37
CA VAL A 96 -7.29 -21.38 -17.62
C VAL A 96 -5.91 -20.96 -18.09
N GLY A 97 -5.82 -20.08 -19.10
CA GLY A 97 -4.52 -19.60 -19.58
C GLY A 97 -3.69 -19.00 -18.43
N ARG A 98 -2.43 -19.45 -18.28
CA ARG A 98 -1.55 -19.13 -17.13
C ARG A 98 -1.40 -17.64 -16.88
N LYS A 99 -1.19 -16.88 -17.96
CA LYS A 99 -1.11 -15.41 -17.96
C LYS A 99 -2.42 -14.74 -17.55
N SER A 100 -3.54 -15.22 -18.09
CA SER A 100 -4.87 -14.72 -17.75
C SER A 100 -5.21 -14.95 -16.28
N LEU A 101 -4.85 -16.12 -15.75
CA LEU A 101 -5.00 -16.44 -14.33
C LEU A 101 -4.14 -15.52 -13.45
N PHE A 102 -2.87 -15.30 -13.83
CA PHE A 102 -1.97 -14.39 -13.12
C PHE A 102 -2.53 -12.97 -13.05
N TYR A 103 -2.94 -12.40 -14.19
CA TYR A 103 -3.53 -11.05 -14.20
C TYR A 103 -4.83 -10.96 -13.41
N THR A 104 -5.66 -12.00 -13.45
CA THR A 104 -6.91 -12.02 -12.68
C THR A 104 -6.63 -11.99 -11.17
N LYS A 105 -5.68 -12.79 -10.68
CA LYS A 105 -5.27 -12.81 -9.27
C LYS A 105 -4.62 -11.50 -8.85
N LEU A 106 -3.75 -10.95 -9.70
CA LEU A 106 -3.08 -9.68 -9.46
C LEU A 106 -4.11 -8.52 -9.35
N ALA A 107 -5.07 -8.46 -10.27
CA ALA A 107 -6.11 -7.44 -10.27
C ALA A 107 -7.05 -7.59 -9.05
N ALA A 108 -7.50 -8.80 -8.74
CA ALA A 108 -8.35 -9.06 -7.58
C ALA A 108 -7.66 -8.66 -6.27
N PHE A 109 -6.39 -9.05 -6.10
CA PHE A 109 -5.59 -8.69 -4.94
C PHE A 109 -5.42 -7.17 -4.82
N SER A 110 -5.04 -6.52 -5.91
CA SER A 110 -4.82 -5.07 -5.92
C SER A 110 -6.10 -4.30 -5.58
N LEU A 111 -7.26 -4.73 -6.11
CA LEU A 111 -8.54 -4.08 -5.86
C LEU A 111 -8.98 -4.23 -4.40
N VAL A 112 -8.84 -5.42 -3.82
CA VAL A 112 -9.19 -5.66 -2.40
C VAL A 112 -8.28 -4.86 -1.47
N VAL A 113 -6.97 -4.83 -1.72
CA VAL A 113 -6.03 -4.05 -0.91
C VAL A 113 -6.29 -2.55 -1.09
N ALA A 114 -6.46 -2.06 -2.31
CA ALA A 114 -6.74 -0.65 -2.59
C ALA A 114 -8.02 -0.18 -1.90
N SER A 115 -9.12 -0.92 -2.06
CA SER A 115 -10.40 -0.56 -1.45
C SER A 115 -10.33 -0.57 0.08
N ALA A 116 -9.70 -1.57 0.68
CA ALA A 116 -9.52 -1.64 2.13
C ALA A 116 -8.68 -0.46 2.65
N MET A 117 -7.59 -0.12 1.96
CA MET A 117 -6.71 0.98 2.37
C MET A 117 -7.35 2.36 2.15
N ILE A 118 -8.05 2.57 1.02
CA ILE A 118 -8.73 3.85 0.75
C ILE A 118 -9.77 4.12 1.83
N VAL A 119 -10.60 3.12 2.14
CA VAL A 119 -11.63 3.23 3.19
C VAL A 119 -10.97 3.47 4.55
N GLY A 120 -9.94 2.70 4.91
CA GLY A 120 -9.27 2.79 6.20
C GLY A 120 -8.56 4.12 6.42
N LEU A 121 -7.79 4.60 5.43
CA LEU A 121 -7.11 5.89 5.50
C LEU A 121 -8.10 7.05 5.52
N PHE A 122 -9.15 6.99 4.70
CA PHE A 122 -10.15 8.06 4.64
C PHE A 122 -10.92 8.18 5.96
N ILE A 123 -11.38 7.07 6.54
CA ILE A 123 -12.07 7.07 7.83
C ILE A 123 -11.13 7.55 8.94
N ALA A 124 -9.89 7.04 9.01
CA ALA A 124 -8.93 7.47 10.03
C ALA A 124 -8.64 8.98 9.97
N ASN A 125 -8.39 9.50 8.76
CA ASN A 125 -8.13 10.91 8.56
C ASN A 125 -9.35 11.79 8.90
N LEU A 126 -10.57 11.34 8.56
CA LEU A 126 -11.79 12.06 8.95
C LEU A 126 -12.00 12.07 10.46
N VAL A 127 -11.84 10.92 11.11
CA VAL A 127 -11.96 10.79 12.57
C VAL A 127 -10.96 11.72 13.26
N PHE A 128 -9.72 11.75 12.79
CA PHE A 128 -8.69 12.66 13.32
C PHE A 128 -9.09 14.13 13.16
N ASN A 129 -9.52 14.57 11.98
CA ASN A 129 -9.94 15.96 11.76
C ASN A 129 -11.16 16.37 12.61
N ILE A 130 -12.14 15.48 12.76
CA ILE A 130 -13.31 15.73 13.63
C ILE A 130 -12.85 15.89 15.08
N LEU A 131 -11.99 15.01 15.57
CA LEU A 131 -11.50 15.09 16.95
C LEU A 131 -10.61 16.32 17.18
N GLU A 132 -9.76 16.70 16.22
CA GLU A 132 -9.00 17.96 16.29
C GLU A 132 -9.90 19.19 16.36
N SER A 133 -11.00 19.21 15.61
CA SER A 133 -11.96 20.31 15.69
C SER A 133 -12.64 20.44 17.07
N LEU A 134 -12.71 19.35 17.84
CA LEU A 134 -13.34 19.33 19.17
C LEU A 134 -12.34 19.58 20.30
N PHE A 135 -11.12 19.05 20.20
CA PHE A 135 -10.13 19.03 21.29
C PHE A 135 -8.91 19.92 21.06
N GLN A 136 -8.69 20.43 19.84
CA GLN A 136 -7.60 21.34 19.44
C GLN A 136 -6.24 20.95 20.04
N LEU A 137 -5.69 19.80 19.62
CA LEU A 137 -4.34 19.42 20.01
C LEU A 137 -3.31 20.19 19.17
N MET A 138 -3.65 20.50 17.92
CA MET A 138 -2.84 21.31 17.01
C MET A 138 -3.10 22.81 17.16
N THR A 139 -2.07 23.63 16.88
CA THR A 139 -2.18 25.10 16.93
C THR A 139 -2.75 25.69 15.64
N GLU A 140 -2.58 24.99 14.51
CA GLU A 140 -3.10 25.38 13.20
C GLU A 140 -4.42 24.68 12.86
N GLN A 141 -5.14 25.22 11.87
CA GLN A 141 -6.41 24.65 11.40
C GLN A 141 -6.25 23.25 10.82
N PRO A 142 -7.31 22.41 10.90
CA PRO A 142 -7.30 21.05 10.35
C PRO A 142 -7.00 21.02 8.85
N THR A 143 -6.44 19.89 8.40
CA THR A 143 -6.08 19.67 6.99
C THR A 143 -7.28 19.81 6.06
N GLY A 144 -7.10 20.48 4.92
CA GLY A 144 -8.14 20.60 3.90
C GLY A 144 -8.48 19.25 3.26
N ILE A 145 -9.71 19.11 2.76
CA ILE A 145 -10.21 17.87 2.14
C ILE A 145 -9.33 17.41 0.96
N LEU A 146 -8.74 18.34 0.21
CA LEU A 146 -7.89 18.02 -0.93
C LEU A 146 -6.55 17.40 -0.47
N ASP A 147 -5.99 17.86 0.65
CA ASP A 147 -4.79 17.26 1.26
C ASP A 147 -5.06 15.83 1.72
N LEU A 148 -6.22 15.62 2.35
CA LEU A 148 -6.67 14.29 2.76
C LEU A 148 -6.84 13.34 1.58
N LEU A 149 -7.49 13.77 0.51
CA LEU A 149 -7.64 12.93 -0.69
C LEU A 149 -6.28 12.62 -1.31
N THR A 150 -5.39 13.60 -1.40
CA THR A 150 -4.05 13.38 -1.96
C THR A 150 -3.24 12.38 -1.15
N SER A 151 -3.29 12.44 0.19
CA SER A 151 -2.59 11.49 1.05
C SER A 151 -3.18 10.08 0.96
N VAL A 152 -4.51 9.97 0.90
CA VAL A 152 -5.21 8.68 0.72
C VAL A 152 -4.80 8.02 -0.60
N PHE A 153 -4.92 8.72 -1.73
CA PHE A 153 -4.61 8.15 -3.05
C PHE A 153 -3.12 7.88 -3.22
N ALA A 154 -2.25 8.82 -2.84
CA ALA A 154 -0.82 8.61 -2.96
C ALA A 154 -0.32 7.49 -2.04
N GLY A 155 -0.75 7.49 -0.77
CA GLY A 155 -0.37 6.46 0.20
C GLY A 155 -0.81 5.07 -0.24
N THR A 156 -2.05 4.93 -0.75
CA THR A 156 -2.54 3.65 -1.27
C THR A 156 -1.77 3.17 -2.48
N PHE A 157 -1.56 4.02 -3.49
CA PHE A 157 -0.84 3.65 -4.71
C PHE A 157 0.62 3.28 -4.44
N LEU A 158 1.33 4.05 -3.61
CA LEU A 158 2.70 3.74 -3.24
C LEU A 158 2.78 2.43 -2.45
N THR A 159 1.86 2.19 -1.51
CA THR A 159 1.83 0.92 -0.75
C THR A 159 1.62 -0.27 -1.68
N ILE A 160 0.65 -0.19 -2.60
CA ILE A 160 0.39 -1.25 -3.57
C ILE A 160 1.60 -1.46 -4.47
N ALA A 161 2.25 -0.38 -4.92
CA ALA A 161 3.44 -0.48 -5.74
C ALA A 161 4.54 -1.28 -5.05
N ILE A 162 4.81 -1.00 -3.76
CA ILE A 162 5.79 -1.74 -2.96
C ILE A 162 5.40 -3.21 -2.84
N ILE A 163 4.14 -3.51 -2.49
CA ILE A 163 3.65 -4.89 -2.31
C ILE A 163 3.78 -5.69 -3.61
N LEU A 164 3.43 -5.11 -4.75
CA LEU A 164 3.45 -5.82 -6.02
C LEU A 164 4.87 -6.00 -6.55
N LEU A 165 5.72 -4.98 -6.48
CA LEU A 165 7.13 -5.10 -6.87
C LEU A 165 7.86 -6.14 -6.02
N SER A 166 7.64 -6.14 -4.69
CA SER A 166 8.22 -7.14 -3.80
C SER A 166 7.73 -8.55 -4.13
N SER A 167 6.43 -8.69 -4.44
CA SER A 167 5.83 -9.96 -4.85
C SER A 167 6.42 -10.47 -6.17
N PHE A 168 6.65 -9.60 -7.16
CA PHE A 168 7.26 -9.99 -8.43
C PHE A 168 8.70 -10.48 -8.24
N ILE A 169 9.47 -9.83 -7.36
CA ILE A 169 10.82 -10.29 -6.98
C ILE A 169 10.74 -11.68 -6.33
N GLY A 170 9.77 -11.89 -5.43
CA GLY A 170 9.52 -13.18 -4.78
C GLY A 170 9.21 -14.30 -5.76
N ILE A 171 8.36 -14.03 -6.76
CA ILE A 171 8.01 -14.98 -7.82
C ILE A 171 9.24 -15.29 -8.67
N LYS A 172 9.96 -14.26 -9.16
CA LYS A 172 11.14 -14.43 -10.01
C LYS A 172 12.24 -15.24 -9.34
N LEU A 173 12.46 -15.01 -8.04
CA LEU A 173 13.51 -15.68 -7.28
C LEU A 173 13.05 -16.98 -6.60
N ASN A 174 11.83 -17.46 -6.92
CA ASN A 174 11.23 -18.67 -6.36
C ASN A 174 11.28 -18.73 -4.82
N GLY A 175 10.88 -17.65 -4.13
CA GLY A 175 10.93 -17.64 -2.66
C GLY A 175 10.02 -16.61 -2.00
N LYS A 176 9.14 -17.08 -1.10
CA LYS A 176 8.30 -16.24 -0.25
C LYS A 176 9.14 -15.33 0.67
N VAL A 177 10.19 -15.88 1.28
CA VAL A 177 11.11 -15.12 2.16
C VAL A 177 11.80 -13.99 1.38
N LYS A 178 12.21 -14.26 0.13
CA LYS A 178 12.83 -13.25 -0.74
C LYS A 178 11.88 -12.10 -1.07
N SER A 179 10.58 -12.39 -1.22
CA SER A 179 9.53 -11.37 -1.36
C SER A 179 9.46 -10.44 -0.13
N MET A 180 9.51 -11.01 1.07
CA MET A 180 9.44 -10.24 2.32
C MET A 180 10.67 -9.35 2.50
N ILE A 181 11.87 -9.89 2.24
CA ILE A 181 13.13 -9.12 2.28
C ILE A 181 13.08 -7.97 1.27
N ALA A 182 12.61 -8.24 0.04
CA ALA A 182 12.47 -7.20 -0.99
C ALA A 182 11.51 -6.08 -0.57
N SER A 183 10.42 -6.42 0.13
CA SER A 183 9.50 -5.41 0.67
C SER A 183 10.18 -4.49 1.68
N ILE A 184 10.96 -5.03 2.61
CA ILE A 184 11.71 -4.23 3.59
C ILE A 184 12.66 -3.25 2.88
N VAL A 185 13.40 -3.72 1.87
CA VAL A 185 14.32 -2.86 1.11
C VAL A 185 13.56 -1.78 0.33
N LEU A 186 12.46 -2.14 -0.34
CA LEU A 186 11.64 -1.19 -1.09
C LEU A 186 10.96 -0.16 -0.17
N VAL A 187 10.53 -0.57 1.03
CA VAL A 187 9.98 0.35 2.03
C VAL A 187 10.99 1.44 2.38
N VAL A 188 12.27 1.10 2.60
CA VAL A 188 13.31 2.11 2.91
C VAL A 188 13.48 3.11 1.77
N LEU A 189 13.41 2.67 0.52
CA LEU A 189 13.54 3.57 -0.64
C LEU A 189 12.29 4.44 -0.83
N PHE A 190 11.12 3.82 -0.82
CA PHE A 190 9.86 4.50 -1.09
C PHE A 190 9.39 5.36 0.08
N SER A 191 9.74 5.05 1.33
CA SER A 191 9.35 5.86 2.49
C SER A 191 10.01 7.23 2.47
N ASN A 192 11.30 7.29 2.14
CA ASN A 192 12.02 8.56 1.99
C ASN A 192 11.43 9.39 0.85
N LEU A 193 11.15 8.74 -0.29
CA LEU A 193 10.52 9.42 -1.43
C LEU A 193 9.12 9.93 -1.08
N ALA A 194 8.30 9.12 -0.41
CA ALA A 194 6.95 9.49 0.04
C ALA A 194 7.01 10.67 1.01
N ALA A 195 7.86 10.62 2.04
CA ALA A 195 8.00 11.69 3.02
C ALA A 195 8.36 13.03 2.36
N ILE A 196 9.38 13.04 1.50
CA ILE A 196 9.84 14.28 0.83
C ILE A 196 8.76 14.85 -0.08
N THR A 197 8.12 13.99 -0.89
CA THR A 197 7.14 14.44 -1.89
C THR A 197 5.86 14.95 -1.23
N MET A 198 5.36 14.24 -0.22
CA MET A 198 4.15 14.59 0.53
C MET A 198 4.30 15.88 1.33
N MET A 199 5.51 16.18 1.82
CA MET A 199 5.80 17.45 2.49
C MET A 199 6.00 18.61 1.52
N SER A 200 6.46 18.35 0.30
CA SER A 200 6.80 19.39 -0.68
C SER A 200 5.59 19.89 -1.46
N SER A 201 4.92 19.00 -2.19
CA SER A 201 3.84 19.39 -3.10
C SER A 201 2.89 18.23 -3.39
N LYS A 202 1.59 18.52 -3.29
CA LYS A 202 0.48 17.60 -3.57
C LYS A 202 0.55 17.04 -4.99
N PHE A 203 0.89 17.89 -5.96
CA PHE A 203 1.00 17.51 -7.37
C PHE A 203 2.18 16.56 -7.63
N ILE A 204 3.35 16.87 -7.06
CA ILE A 204 4.55 16.02 -7.18
C ILE A 204 4.28 14.64 -6.55
N THR A 205 3.63 14.63 -5.39
CA THR A 205 3.23 13.39 -4.71
C THR A 205 2.37 12.49 -5.61
N LEU A 206 1.34 13.06 -6.24
CA LEU A 206 0.47 12.31 -7.13
C LEU A 206 1.21 11.81 -8.39
N ILE A 207 2.09 12.63 -8.96
CA ILE A 207 2.92 12.22 -10.10
C ILE A 207 3.78 11.02 -9.74
N VAL A 208 4.46 11.07 -8.58
CA VAL A 208 5.31 9.96 -8.11
C VAL A 208 4.48 8.70 -7.86
N ALA A 209 3.31 8.83 -7.25
CA ALA A 209 2.39 7.71 -7.06
C ALA A 209 1.95 7.07 -8.40
N VAL A 210 1.56 7.90 -9.38
CA VAL A 210 1.16 7.42 -10.71
C VAL A 210 2.32 6.76 -11.44
N VAL A 211 3.51 7.39 -11.45
CA VAL A 211 4.71 6.82 -12.08
C VAL A 211 5.08 5.48 -11.46
N SER A 212 4.99 5.34 -10.13
CA SER A 212 5.26 4.07 -9.46
C SER A 212 4.29 2.96 -9.90
N MET A 213 3.01 3.28 -10.07
CA MET A 213 2.01 2.34 -10.57
C MET A 213 2.23 1.97 -12.04
N VAL A 214 2.66 2.91 -12.88
CA VAL A 214 3.04 2.62 -14.27
C VAL A 214 4.20 1.62 -14.31
N ILE A 215 5.23 1.80 -13.48
CA ILE A 215 6.35 0.86 -13.37
C ILE A 215 5.84 -0.52 -12.96
N VAL A 216 4.97 -0.60 -11.96
CA VAL A 216 4.37 -1.87 -11.50
C VAL A 216 3.60 -2.57 -12.60
N ILE A 217 2.80 -1.84 -13.39
CA ILE A 217 2.05 -2.40 -14.52
C ILE A 217 3.00 -2.94 -15.57
N LEU A 218 4.04 -2.18 -15.96
CA LEU A 218 5.04 -2.62 -16.93
C LEU A 218 5.75 -3.90 -16.47
N VAL A 219 6.23 -3.93 -15.23
CA VAL A 219 6.86 -5.13 -14.66
C VAL A 219 5.86 -6.30 -14.59
N GLY A 220 4.62 -6.04 -14.20
CA GLY A 220 3.55 -7.04 -14.18
C GLY A 220 3.26 -7.65 -15.55
N LEU A 221 3.26 -6.84 -16.61
CA LEU A 221 3.10 -7.31 -17.99
C LEU A 221 4.26 -8.20 -18.42
N THR A 222 5.50 -7.81 -18.09
CA THR A 222 6.68 -8.65 -18.39
C THR A 222 6.62 -9.99 -17.64
N MET A 223 6.15 -9.99 -16.39
CA MET A 223 5.96 -11.22 -15.61
C MET A 223 4.88 -12.12 -16.19
N GLY A 224 3.75 -11.56 -16.61
CA GLY A 224 2.68 -12.34 -17.24
C GLY A 224 3.14 -13.04 -18.52
N ASN A 225 3.97 -12.38 -19.33
CA ASN A 225 4.59 -12.98 -20.51
C ASN A 225 5.62 -14.06 -20.13
N GLY A 226 6.42 -13.83 -19.08
CA GLY A 226 7.36 -14.83 -18.56
C GLY A 226 6.67 -16.11 -18.11
N ILE A 227 5.55 -15.99 -17.39
CA ILE A 227 4.74 -17.12 -16.89
C ILE A 227 4.08 -17.92 -18.04
N GLU A 228 3.74 -17.26 -19.14
CA GLU A 228 3.15 -17.90 -20.32
C GLU A 228 4.15 -18.86 -21.00
N ASN A 229 5.41 -18.43 -21.11
CA ASN A 229 6.48 -19.15 -21.81
C ASN A 229 7.28 -20.09 -20.90
N ASP A 230 6.88 -20.21 -19.63
CA ASP A 230 7.60 -20.97 -18.61
C ASP A 230 7.34 -22.47 -18.77
N GLU A 231 8.38 -23.28 -18.80
CA GLU A 231 8.27 -24.73 -18.95
C GLU A 231 7.68 -25.37 -17.68
N VAL A 232 6.81 -26.37 -17.86
CA VAL A 232 6.28 -27.18 -16.75
C VAL A 232 7.26 -28.33 -16.54
N LEU A 233 8.07 -28.25 -15.48
CA LEU A 233 8.84 -29.38 -14.97
C LEU A 233 7.92 -30.32 -14.16
#